data_AF-A0AAE1FGM1-F1
#
_entry.id   AF-A0AAE1FGM1-F1
#
_cell.length_a   1.000
_cell.length_b   1.000
_cell.length_c   1.000
_cell.angle_alpha   90.00
_cell.angle_beta   90.00
_cell.angle_gamma   90.00
#
_symmetry.space_group_name_H-M   'P 1'
#
loop_
_entity.id
_entity.type
_entity.pdbx_description
1 polymer ?
#
loop_
_entity_poly.entity_id
_entity_poly.type
_entity_poly.pdbx_seq_one_letter_code
_entity_poly.pdbx_strand_id
1 'polypeptide(L)'
;CSSGFIANPRARKLICPDCKNVTCAQCRTSVSIIVNLMLGVTWEAAHEGISCVAFARWKADNDAEVAAQGVAKHLAECGITCPKCKFTYSLAKGGCMHFTCTQCKFEFCSGCGQPFRQGKKCTVGPYCERLGLHAHHPRNCLFYLRDKEPQQLQNLLKEAGVSFDTEPQGGSSEHQGSGTRALCQVQEQKELPDGLKDDICGRVVPNGYAGLCRLHYTEYLVEKINTHRLDPVGIFDEADLRVCLRRNGKTVPIRRWESEKLYKDKLIKLIKEHLPLEALE
;
A
#
# COMPACT_ATOMS: atom_id res chain seq x y z
N CYS A 1 34.72 -2.75 -20.48
CA CYS A 1 35.46 -2.22 -21.64
C CYS A 1 35.37 -3.20 -22.81
N SER A 2 35.78 -2.79 -24.01
CA SER A 2 35.83 -3.61 -25.23
C SER A 2 37.08 -4.50 -25.32
N SER A 3 37.93 -4.52 -24.30
CA SER A 3 39.18 -5.28 -24.29
C SER A 3 38.96 -6.80 -24.24
N GLY A 4 39.70 -7.52 -25.08
CA GLY A 4 39.85 -8.98 -25.01
C GLY A 4 41.06 -9.38 -24.17
N PHE A 5 40.97 -10.51 -23.47
CA PHE A 5 42.09 -11.09 -22.71
C PHE A 5 41.98 -12.62 -22.70
N ILE A 6 43.11 -13.30 -22.52
CA ILE A 6 43.16 -14.75 -22.39
C ILE A 6 42.79 -15.13 -20.96
N ALA A 7 41.81 -16.01 -20.80
CA ALA A 7 41.38 -16.52 -19.50
C ALA A 7 41.48 -18.05 -19.47
N ASN A 8 41.63 -18.60 -18.27
CA ASN A 8 41.60 -20.04 -18.07
C ASN A 8 40.21 -20.59 -18.50
N PRO A 9 40.14 -21.58 -19.40
CA PRO A 9 38.87 -22.14 -19.89
C PRO A 9 37.96 -22.72 -18.80
N ARG A 10 38.51 -23.08 -17.63
CA ARG A 10 37.75 -23.62 -16.49
C ARG A 10 37.33 -22.54 -15.49
N ALA A 11 37.79 -21.29 -15.65
CA ALA A 11 37.47 -20.23 -14.72
C ALA A 11 36.02 -19.75 -14.90
N ARG A 12 35.24 -19.82 -13.82
CA ARG A 12 33.85 -19.37 -13.81
C ARG A 12 33.71 -17.85 -13.62
N LYS A 13 34.61 -17.26 -12.82
CA LYS A 13 34.76 -15.82 -12.61
C LYS A 13 35.89 -15.29 -13.49
N LEU A 14 35.58 -14.27 -14.29
CA LEU A 14 36.52 -13.60 -15.18
C LEU A 14 36.75 -12.17 -14.70
N ILE A 15 38.00 -11.81 -14.42
CA ILE A 15 38.39 -10.46 -14.02
C ILE A 15 39.04 -9.80 -15.22
N CYS A 16 38.49 -8.69 -15.70
CA CYS A 16 39.11 -7.94 -16.78
C CYS A 16 40.38 -7.24 -16.25
N PRO A 17 41.56 -7.47 -16.85
CA PRO A 17 42.80 -6.84 -16.39
C PRO A 17 42.78 -5.31 -16.54
N ASP A 18 42.06 -4.78 -17.54
CA ASP A 18 42.04 -3.35 -17.83
C ASP A 18 41.04 -2.57 -16.95
N CYS A 19 39.81 -3.06 -16.85
CA CYS A 19 38.74 -2.35 -16.11
C CYS A 19 38.37 -2.97 -14.77
N LYS A 20 39.01 -4.09 -14.39
CA LYS A 20 38.80 -4.82 -13.13
C LYS A 20 37.38 -5.34 -12.89
N ASN A 21 36.45 -5.13 -13.82
CA ASN A 21 35.12 -5.72 -13.73
C ASN A 21 35.19 -7.24 -13.72
N VAL A 22 34.43 -7.83 -12.80
CA VAL A 22 34.28 -9.27 -12.68
C VAL A 22 33.02 -9.69 -13.42
N THR A 23 33.08 -10.75 -14.22
CA THR A 23 31.95 -11.26 -15.03
C THR A 23 31.93 -12.78 -14.99
N CYS A 24 30.78 -13.41 -15.31
CA CYS A 24 30.72 -14.86 -15.44
C CYS A 24 31.07 -15.32 -16.86
N ALA A 25 31.96 -16.30 -17.00
CA ALA A 25 32.35 -16.89 -18.28
C ALA A 25 31.18 -17.51 -19.07
N GLN A 26 30.23 -18.12 -18.37
CA GLN A 26 29.10 -18.84 -18.97
C GLN A 26 27.90 -17.93 -19.28
N CYS A 27 27.59 -16.97 -18.41
CA CYS A 27 26.52 -16.01 -18.68
C CYS A 27 26.87 -15.07 -19.85
N ARG A 28 28.16 -14.85 -20.10
CA ARG A 28 28.64 -14.01 -21.21
C ARG A 28 28.58 -14.70 -22.58
N THR A 29 28.52 -16.03 -22.60
CA THR A 29 28.49 -16.84 -23.83
C THR A 29 27.08 -17.35 -24.18
N SER A 30 26.18 -17.41 -23.20
CA SER A 30 24.78 -17.82 -23.39
C SER A 30 23.92 -16.70 -23.98
N VAL A 31 23.98 -16.49 -25.30
CA VAL A 31 22.93 -15.77 -26.03
C VAL A 31 21.82 -16.78 -26.34
N SER A 32 20.85 -16.94 -25.43
CA SER A 32 19.68 -17.77 -25.70
C SER A 32 18.68 -16.95 -26.53
N ILE A 33 18.37 -17.46 -27.72
CA ILE A 33 17.52 -16.85 -28.76
C ILE A 33 16.08 -16.51 -28.29
N ILE A 34 15.67 -16.94 -27.09
CA ILE A 34 14.27 -16.87 -26.63
C ILE A 34 14.00 -15.70 -25.67
N VAL A 35 15.01 -15.05 -25.10
CA VAL A 35 14.81 -13.85 -24.28
C VAL A 35 15.88 -12.82 -24.62
N ASN A 36 15.44 -11.74 -25.26
CA ASN A 36 16.25 -10.63 -25.74
C ASN A 36 16.76 -9.75 -24.56
N LEU A 37 17.36 -10.37 -23.54
CA LEU A 37 17.84 -9.69 -22.33
C LEU A 37 19.02 -10.45 -21.69
N MET A 38 20.17 -10.51 -22.35
CA MET A 38 21.43 -10.89 -21.68
C MET A 38 22.61 -10.13 -22.26
N LEU A 39 22.77 -8.88 -21.83
CA LEU A 39 24.00 -8.10 -22.03
C LEU A 39 24.79 -8.10 -20.72
N GLY A 40 25.80 -8.98 -20.64
CA GLY A 40 26.98 -8.84 -19.78
C GLY A 40 26.73 -8.64 -18.29
N VAL A 41 26.27 -9.68 -17.58
CA VAL A 41 26.08 -9.59 -16.13
C VAL A 41 27.43 -9.48 -15.41
N THR A 42 27.66 -8.33 -14.78
CA THR A 42 28.70 -8.14 -13.76
C THR A 42 28.49 -9.18 -12.66
N TRP A 43 29.56 -9.79 -12.18
CA TRP A 43 29.48 -10.81 -11.14
C TRP A 43 28.93 -10.20 -9.85
N GLU A 44 27.80 -10.72 -9.38
CA GLU A 44 27.19 -10.36 -8.10
C GLU A 44 27.46 -11.45 -7.06
N ALA A 45 27.55 -11.10 -5.78
CA ALA A 45 27.77 -12.08 -4.70
C ALA A 45 26.67 -13.15 -4.66
N ALA A 46 25.44 -12.80 -5.03
CA ALA A 46 24.31 -13.73 -5.15
C ALA A 46 24.51 -14.81 -6.24
N HIS A 47 25.44 -14.62 -7.17
CA HIS A 47 25.78 -15.65 -8.17
C HIS A 47 26.72 -16.74 -7.64
N GLU A 48 27.30 -16.56 -6.44
CA GLU A 48 28.16 -17.55 -5.83
C GLU A 48 27.40 -18.85 -5.52
N GLY A 49 27.97 -20.01 -5.88
CA GLY A 49 27.43 -21.31 -5.47
C GLY A 49 26.15 -21.76 -6.17
N ILE A 50 25.50 -20.94 -7.01
CA ILE A 50 24.30 -21.31 -7.78
C ILE A 50 24.59 -21.42 -9.28
N SER A 51 23.71 -22.02 -10.10
CA SER A 51 23.92 -22.15 -11.55
C SER A 51 23.55 -20.87 -12.33
N CYS A 52 24.07 -20.71 -13.55
CA CYS A 52 23.76 -19.53 -14.39
C CYS A 52 22.26 -19.42 -14.69
N VAL A 53 21.57 -20.55 -14.86
CA VAL A 53 20.11 -20.59 -15.05
C VAL A 53 19.37 -20.18 -13.77
N ALA A 54 19.79 -20.69 -12.61
CA ALA A 54 19.21 -20.32 -11.32
C ALA A 54 19.42 -18.83 -11.00
N PHE A 55 20.58 -18.28 -11.35
CA PHE A 55 20.88 -16.86 -11.19
C PHE A 55 20.12 -15.97 -12.17
N ALA A 56 19.94 -16.40 -13.42
CA ALA A 56 19.11 -15.68 -14.38
C ALA A 56 17.65 -15.61 -13.91
N ARG A 57 17.11 -16.70 -13.35
CA ARG A 57 15.79 -16.70 -12.69
C ARG A 57 15.76 -15.77 -11.49
N TRP A 58 16.75 -15.87 -10.60
CA TRP A 58 16.88 -14.97 -9.46
C TRP A 58 16.91 -13.48 -9.88
N LYS A 59 17.66 -13.13 -10.94
CA LYS A 59 17.70 -11.76 -11.47
C LYS A 59 16.37 -11.31 -12.07
N ALA A 60 15.64 -12.19 -12.75
CA ALA A 60 14.31 -11.89 -13.29
C ALA A 60 13.26 -11.71 -12.17
N ASP A 61 13.33 -12.54 -11.12
CA ASP A 61 12.44 -12.47 -9.97
C ASP A 61 12.76 -11.28 -9.05
N ASN A 62 14.03 -10.84 -9.03
CA ASN A 62 14.51 -9.66 -8.28
C ASN A 62 14.70 -8.45 -9.19
N ASP A 63 14.08 -8.44 -10.37
CA ASP A 63 14.21 -7.33 -11.31
C ASP A 63 13.56 -6.08 -10.71
N ALA A 64 14.34 -5.00 -10.63
CA ALA A 64 13.91 -3.73 -10.06
C ALA A 64 12.70 -3.17 -10.82
N GLU A 65 12.54 -3.54 -12.09
CA GLU A 65 11.44 -3.12 -12.95
C GLU A 65 10.09 -3.75 -12.54
N VAL A 66 10.08 -5.00 -12.10
CA VAL A 66 8.86 -5.70 -11.63
C VAL A 66 8.40 -5.14 -10.28
N ALA A 67 9.33 -4.92 -9.35
CA ALA A 67 9.03 -4.26 -8.09
C ALA A 67 8.53 -2.81 -8.31
N ALA A 68 9.12 -2.09 -9.26
CA ALA A 68 8.69 -0.74 -9.63
C ALA A 68 7.27 -0.72 -10.21
N GLN A 69 6.85 -1.72 -10.98
CA GLN A 69 5.49 -1.81 -11.53
C GLN A 69 4.43 -1.97 -10.43
N GLY A 70 4.66 -2.84 -9.45
CA GLY A 70 3.74 -3.01 -8.30
C GLY A 70 3.62 -1.73 -7.46
N VAL A 71 4.75 -1.04 -7.24
CA VAL A 71 4.79 0.24 -6.52
C VAL A 71 4.12 1.36 -7.31
N ALA A 72 4.38 1.46 -8.61
CA ALA A 72 3.77 2.45 -9.49
C ALA A 72 2.24 2.29 -9.55
N LYS A 73 1.75 1.05 -9.64
CA LYS A 73 0.32 0.75 -9.57
C LYS A 73 -0.28 1.18 -8.22
N HIS A 74 0.36 0.81 -7.11
CA HIS A 74 -0.09 1.21 -5.77
C HIS A 74 -0.14 2.73 -5.62
N LEU A 75 0.88 3.46 -6.06
CA LEU A 75 0.91 4.92 -6.00
C LEU A 75 -0.12 5.58 -6.93
N ALA A 76 -0.40 4.98 -8.10
CA ALA A 76 -1.42 5.47 -9.01
C ALA A 76 -2.83 5.30 -8.42
N GLU A 77 -3.10 4.16 -7.79
CA GLU A 77 -4.40 3.88 -7.17
C GLU A 77 -4.56 4.64 -5.84
N CYS A 78 -3.54 4.64 -4.99
CA CYS A 78 -3.61 5.14 -3.61
C CYS A 78 -2.99 6.53 -3.41
N GLY A 79 -2.59 7.23 -4.48
CA GLY A 79 -1.98 8.55 -4.40
C GLY A 79 -2.87 9.61 -3.74
N ILE A 80 -2.27 10.72 -3.33
CA ILE A 80 -3.00 11.81 -2.66
C ILE A 80 -3.35 12.88 -3.70
N THR A 81 -4.64 13.12 -3.92
CA THR A 81 -5.10 14.22 -4.77
C THR A 81 -5.69 15.34 -3.92
N CYS A 82 -5.19 16.57 -4.09
CA CYS A 82 -5.75 17.71 -3.38
C CYS A 82 -7.18 18.00 -3.88
N PRO A 83 -8.21 17.97 -3.02
CA PRO A 83 -9.58 18.21 -3.44
C PRO A 83 -9.81 19.65 -3.91
N LYS A 84 -8.98 20.61 -3.46
CA LYS A 84 -9.08 22.04 -3.79
C LYS A 84 -8.41 22.39 -5.12
N CYS A 85 -7.13 22.06 -5.32
CA CYS A 85 -6.38 22.44 -6.53
C CYS A 85 -6.11 21.29 -7.51
N LYS A 86 -6.56 20.07 -7.19
CA LYS A 86 -6.42 18.84 -8.00
C LYS A 86 -4.97 18.39 -8.27
N PHE A 87 -3.98 19.02 -7.63
CA PHE A 87 -2.60 18.55 -7.68
C PHE A 87 -2.50 17.16 -7.05
N THR A 88 -1.82 16.24 -7.75
CA THR A 88 -1.66 14.84 -7.35
C THR A 88 -0.25 14.59 -6.87
N TYR A 89 -0.12 13.95 -5.71
CA TYR A 89 1.14 13.54 -5.10
C TYR A 89 1.30 12.03 -5.28
N SER A 90 2.43 11.61 -5.82
CA SER A 90 2.85 10.20 -5.89
C SER A 90 3.42 9.72 -4.55
N LEU A 91 2.65 9.92 -3.48
CA LEU A 91 3.00 9.55 -2.11
C LEU A 91 1.93 8.61 -1.56
N ALA A 92 2.35 7.59 -0.81
CA ALA A 92 1.44 6.78 -0.02
C ALA A 92 0.78 7.64 1.08
N LYS A 93 -0.41 7.23 1.55
CA LYS A 93 -1.18 8.01 2.53
C LYS A 93 -0.55 7.97 3.93
N GLY A 94 0.18 6.90 4.24
CA GLY A 94 0.99 6.78 5.44
C GLY A 94 0.16 6.74 6.74
N GLY A 95 0.84 6.92 7.88
CA GLY A 95 0.19 6.83 9.20
C GLY A 95 -0.66 8.06 9.58
N CYS A 96 -0.32 9.24 9.06
CA CYS A 96 -1.03 10.48 9.35
C CYS A 96 -2.04 10.80 8.24
N MET A 97 -3.31 10.94 8.60
CA MET A 97 -4.36 11.27 7.62
C MET A 97 -4.47 12.78 7.35
N HIS A 98 -3.85 13.64 8.15
CA HIS A 98 -3.85 15.09 7.95
C HIS A 98 -2.77 15.45 6.93
N PHE A 99 -3.20 16.00 5.80
CA PHE A 99 -2.31 16.39 4.72
C PHE A 99 -2.49 17.87 4.37
N THR A 100 -1.38 18.58 4.20
CA THR A 100 -1.36 19.99 3.82
C THR A 100 -0.82 20.12 2.39
N CYS A 101 -1.67 20.56 1.46
CA CYS A 101 -1.27 20.74 0.08
C CYS A 101 -0.16 21.79 -0.04
N THR A 102 0.99 21.41 -0.59
CA THR A 102 2.13 22.31 -0.84
C THR A 102 1.78 23.46 -1.80
N GLN A 103 0.88 23.22 -2.76
CA GLN A 103 0.48 24.18 -3.81
C GLN A 103 -0.49 25.25 -3.30
N CYS A 104 -1.53 24.86 -2.55
CA CYS A 104 -2.63 25.77 -2.17
C CYS A 104 -2.87 25.90 -0.65
N LYS A 105 -2.04 25.24 0.17
CA LYS A 105 -2.09 25.19 1.64
C LYS A 105 -3.40 24.68 2.23
N PHE A 106 -4.23 24.02 1.42
CA PHE A 106 -5.45 23.38 1.89
C PHE A 106 -5.11 22.16 2.76
N GLU A 107 -5.70 22.09 3.94
CA GLU A 107 -5.55 21.00 4.90
C GLU A 107 -6.74 20.05 4.79
N PHE A 108 -6.48 18.78 4.50
CA PHE A 108 -7.52 17.79 4.22
C PHE A 108 -7.10 16.39 4.63
N CYS A 109 -8.08 15.49 4.69
CA CYS A 109 -7.84 14.08 4.94
C CYS A 109 -7.30 13.38 3.69
N SER A 110 -6.11 12.80 3.74
CA SER A 110 -5.54 12.01 2.63
C SER A 110 -6.39 10.77 2.27
N GLY A 111 -7.21 10.28 3.20
CA GLY A 111 -8.09 9.13 2.99
C GLY A 111 -9.46 9.42 2.38
N CYS A 112 -10.04 10.61 2.57
CA CYS A 112 -11.39 10.93 2.07
C CYS A 112 -11.55 12.34 1.47
N GLY A 113 -10.50 13.16 1.44
CA GLY A 113 -10.56 14.53 0.91
C GLY A 113 -11.28 15.55 1.80
N GLN A 114 -11.87 15.13 2.92
CA GLN A 114 -12.63 16.05 3.78
C GLN A 114 -11.71 17.08 4.45
N PRO A 115 -12.14 18.36 4.55
CA PRO A 115 -11.32 19.43 5.09
C PRO A 115 -11.05 19.25 6.57
N PHE A 116 -9.82 19.54 6.99
CA PHE A 116 -9.54 19.80 8.39
C PHE A 116 -9.98 21.22 8.77
N ARG A 117 -10.61 21.34 9.95
CA ARG A 117 -11.12 22.60 10.49
C ARG A 117 -10.76 22.69 11.95
N GLN A 118 -10.51 23.91 12.42
CA GLN A 118 -10.46 24.16 13.86
C GLN A 118 -11.86 24.02 14.46
N GLY A 119 -11.95 23.44 15.65
CA GLY A 119 -13.19 23.25 16.40
C GLY A 119 -14.15 24.43 16.35
N LYS A 120 -13.66 25.61 16.75
CA LYS A 120 -14.42 26.87 16.78
C LYS A 120 -14.94 27.35 15.42
N LYS A 121 -14.38 26.85 14.32
CA LYS A 121 -14.75 27.19 12.94
C LYS A 121 -15.49 26.05 12.23
N CYS A 122 -15.79 24.96 12.95
CA CYS A 122 -16.49 23.83 12.38
C CYS A 122 -18.00 24.07 12.40
N THR A 123 -18.64 23.93 11.24
CA THR A 123 -20.07 24.21 11.05
C THR A 123 -20.97 23.00 11.25
N VAL A 124 -20.40 21.83 11.58
CA VAL A 124 -21.16 20.57 11.68
C VAL A 124 -21.96 20.48 12.98
N GLY A 125 -21.45 21.02 14.08
CA GLY A 125 -22.22 21.07 15.33
C GLY A 125 -21.44 21.60 16.53
N PRO A 126 -22.14 21.92 17.63
CA PRO A 126 -21.54 22.54 18.82
C PRO A 126 -20.55 21.63 19.56
N TYR A 127 -20.64 20.31 19.36
CA TYR A 127 -19.64 19.37 19.89
C TYR A 127 -18.23 19.65 19.34
N CYS A 128 -18.14 20.11 18.09
CA CYS A 128 -16.88 20.35 17.41
C CYS A 128 -16.06 21.47 18.05
N GLU A 129 -16.69 22.43 18.72
CA GLU A 129 -15.99 23.53 19.41
C GLU A 129 -14.99 23.05 20.47
N ARG A 130 -15.27 21.89 21.06
CA ARG A 130 -14.40 21.24 22.07
C ARG A 130 -13.28 20.42 21.46
N LEU A 131 -13.32 20.21 20.14
CA LEU A 131 -12.29 19.50 19.40
C LEU A 131 -11.21 20.49 18.94
N GLY A 132 -9.97 20.00 18.81
CA GLY A 132 -8.89 20.75 18.19
C GLY A 132 -9.05 20.84 16.66
N LEU A 133 -7.92 20.75 15.96
CA LEU A 133 -7.92 20.53 14.52
C LEU A 133 -8.50 19.14 14.23
N HIS A 134 -9.59 19.05 13.47
CA HIS A 134 -10.26 17.79 13.16
C HIS A 134 -10.93 17.82 11.78
N ALA A 135 -11.28 16.64 11.27
CA ALA A 135 -12.08 16.48 10.06
C ALA A 135 -13.27 15.54 10.34
N HIS A 136 -14.32 15.68 9.53
CA HIS A 136 -15.47 14.78 9.56
C HIS A 136 -15.30 13.74 8.46
N HIS A 137 -15.08 12.49 8.86
CA HIS A 137 -14.81 11.40 7.92
C HIS A 137 -16.08 10.59 7.66
N PRO A 138 -16.38 10.22 6.40
CA PRO A 138 -17.38 9.20 6.12
C PRO A 138 -16.88 7.85 6.64
N ARG A 139 -17.80 6.91 6.90
CA ARG A 139 -17.46 5.63 7.55
C ARG A 139 -16.59 4.70 6.69
N ASN A 140 -16.54 4.88 5.38
CA ASN A 140 -15.62 4.18 4.48
C ASN A 140 -14.22 4.82 4.39
N CYS A 141 -13.99 5.95 5.06
CA CYS A 141 -12.66 6.58 5.07
C CYS A 141 -11.60 5.66 5.69
N LEU A 142 -10.39 5.71 5.13
CA LEU A 142 -9.18 5.06 5.67
C LEU A 142 -8.96 5.36 7.15
N PHE A 143 -9.37 6.54 7.64
CA PHE A 143 -9.34 6.87 9.07
C PHE A 143 -10.00 5.79 9.95
N TYR A 144 -11.13 5.20 9.52
CA TYR A 144 -11.82 4.13 10.24
C TYR A 144 -11.38 2.73 9.82
N LEU A 145 -11.02 2.56 8.54
CA LEU A 145 -10.75 1.24 7.98
C LEU A 145 -9.29 0.77 8.14
N ARG A 146 -8.34 1.68 8.45
CA ARG A 146 -6.92 1.34 8.63
C ARG A 146 -6.64 0.33 9.75
N ASP A 147 -7.52 0.31 10.75
CA ASP A 147 -7.41 -0.56 11.92
C ASP A 147 -8.15 -1.89 11.74
N LYS A 148 -8.89 -2.07 10.63
CA LYS A 148 -9.54 -3.34 10.30
C LYS A 148 -8.53 -4.35 9.79
N GLU A 149 -8.82 -5.62 10.04
CA GLU A 149 -7.98 -6.69 9.51
C GLU A 149 -8.18 -6.80 7.99
N PRO A 150 -7.09 -6.96 7.20
CA PRO A 150 -7.21 -7.05 5.74
C PRO A 150 -8.21 -8.12 5.28
N GLN A 151 -8.34 -9.22 6.01
CA GLN A 151 -9.33 -10.26 5.69
C GLN A 151 -10.79 -9.74 5.75
N GLN A 152 -11.11 -8.84 6.67
CA GLN A 152 -12.46 -8.25 6.76
C GLN A 152 -12.74 -7.35 5.56
N LEU A 153 -11.75 -6.56 5.13
CA LEU A 153 -11.85 -5.69 3.96
C LEU A 153 -11.94 -6.50 2.66
N GLN A 154 -11.15 -7.56 2.54
CA GLN A 154 -11.24 -8.52 1.44
C GLN A 154 -12.63 -9.16 1.36
N ASN A 155 -13.19 -9.58 2.49
CA ASN A 155 -14.53 -10.19 2.51
C ASN A 155 -15.60 -9.19 2.03
N LEU A 156 -15.52 -7.93 2.45
CA LEU A 156 -16.40 -6.86 1.97
C LEU A 156 -16.30 -6.68 0.44
N LEU A 157 -15.08 -6.71 -0.11
CA LEU A 157 -14.85 -6.65 -1.56
C LEU A 157 -15.38 -7.90 -2.28
N LYS A 158 -15.17 -9.11 -1.73
CA LYS A 158 -15.68 -10.38 -2.28
C LYS A 158 -17.21 -10.40 -2.33
N GLU A 159 -17.87 -10.00 -1.25
CA GLU A 159 -19.33 -9.93 -1.15
C GLU A 159 -19.93 -8.96 -2.18
N ALA A 160 -19.19 -7.90 -2.53
CA ALA A 160 -19.56 -6.93 -3.56
C ALA A 160 -19.12 -7.34 -4.98
N GLY A 161 -18.45 -8.48 -5.16
CA GLY A 161 -17.94 -8.93 -6.47
C GLY A 161 -16.77 -8.10 -7.02
N VAL A 162 -16.05 -7.37 -6.16
CA VAL A 162 -14.91 -6.53 -6.54
C VAL A 162 -13.61 -7.33 -6.44
N SER A 163 -12.84 -7.35 -7.52
CA SER A 163 -11.54 -8.04 -7.57
C SER A 163 -10.43 -7.24 -6.88
N PHE A 164 -9.53 -7.97 -6.23
CA PHE A 164 -8.33 -7.43 -5.61
C PHE A 164 -7.17 -8.42 -5.72
N ASP A 165 -5.96 -7.90 -5.65
CA ASP A 165 -4.73 -8.65 -5.77
C ASP A 165 -4.35 -9.25 -4.40
N THR A 166 -3.84 -10.47 -4.41
CA THR A 166 -3.24 -11.14 -3.24
C THR A 166 -1.80 -11.58 -3.50
N GLU A 167 -1.47 -11.84 -4.77
CA GLU A 167 -0.13 -12.18 -5.20
C GLU A 167 0.57 -10.96 -5.83
N PRO A 168 1.89 -10.79 -5.64
CA PRO A 168 2.64 -9.74 -6.31
C PRO A 168 2.58 -9.91 -7.83
N GLN A 169 2.43 -8.81 -8.57
CA GLN A 169 2.44 -8.85 -10.02
C GLN A 169 3.89 -9.00 -10.53
N GLY A 170 4.25 -10.21 -11.00
CA GLY A 170 5.47 -10.45 -11.78
C GLY A 170 6.56 -11.35 -11.17
N GLY A 171 6.32 -12.08 -10.07
CA GLY A 171 7.32 -13.04 -9.58
C GLY A 171 6.75 -13.97 -8.51
N SER A 172 6.91 -15.27 -8.73
CA SER A 172 6.29 -16.39 -8.00
C SER A 172 6.44 -16.35 -6.48
N SER A 173 5.36 -16.72 -5.80
CA SER A 173 5.21 -17.03 -4.37
C SER A 173 6.05 -18.23 -3.88
N GLU A 174 7.18 -18.54 -4.54
CA GLU A 174 8.01 -19.73 -4.31
C GLU A 174 9.37 -19.41 -3.64
N HIS A 175 9.47 -18.33 -2.86
CA HIS A 175 10.62 -18.11 -1.98
C HIS A 175 10.45 -18.81 -0.62
N GLN A 176 10.12 -20.12 -0.63
CA GLN A 176 10.21 -20.99 0.55
C GLN A 176 11.65 -21.51 0.82
N GLY A 177 12.68 -20.93 0.22
CA GLY A 177 14.06 -21.44 0.29
C GLY A 177 15.13 -20.51 0.89
N SER A 178 14.86 -19.21 1.05
CA SER A 178 15.80 -18.28 1.66
C SER A 178 15.06 -17.51 2.74
N GLY A 179 15.45 -17.67 4.01
CA GLY A 179 14.76 -17.16 5.21
C GLY A 179 14.63 -15.63 5.33
N THR A 180 14.86 -14.89 4.24
CA THR A 180 14.68 -13.44 4.15
C THR A 180 13.25 -13.11 3.74
N ARG A 181 12.48 -12.54 4.68
CA ARG A 181 11.13 -12.01 4.40
C ARG A 181 11.23 -10.83 3.43
N ALA A 182 10.36 -10.79 2.42
CA ALA A 182 10.28 -9.67 1.47
C ALA A 182 9.93 -8.35 2.18
N LEU A 183 10.46 -7.24 1.65
CA LEU A 183 10.27 -5.88 2.19
C LEU A 183 9.47 -5.01 1.23
N CYS A 184 8.59 -4.18 1.79
CA CYS A 184 7.68 -3.32 1.05
C CYS A 184 8.43 -2.19 0.35
N GLN A 185 8.25 -2.07 -0.95
CA GLN A 185 8.99 -1.15 -1.82
C GLN A 185 8.26 0.20 -2.07
N VAL A 186 7.08 0.39 -1.48
CA VAL A 186 6.32 1.65 -1.58
C VAL A 186 7.18 2.82 -1.08
N GLN A 187 7.24 3.89 -1.88
CA GLN A 187 7.96 5.11 -1.54
C GLN A 187 7.19 5.90 -0.47
N GLU A 188 7.87 6.24 0.62
CA GLU A 188 7.37 7.06 1.71
C GLU A 188 8.31 8.26 1.91
N GLN A 189 7.75 9.42 2.26
CA GLN A 189 8.54 10.56 2.71
C GLN A 189 8.76 10.43 4.22
N LYS A 190 10.01 10.24 4.63
CA LYS A 190 10.41 10.08 6.04
C LYS A 190 10.95 11.40 6.60
N GLU A 191 10.57 11.71 7.82
CA GLU A 191 11.16 12.80 8.60
C GLU A 191 12.50 12.34 9.19
N LEU A 192 13.57 13.03 8.83
CA LEU A 192 14.91 12.88 9.38
C LEU A 192 15.33 14.19 10.10
N PRO A 193 16.35 14.16 10.97
CA PRO A 193 16.82 15.36 11.66
C PRO A 193 17.24 16.51 10.73
N ASP A 194 17.66 16.19 9.50
CA ASP A 194 18.08 17.12 8.44
C ASP A 194 16.98 17.50 7.45
N GLY A 195 15.75 16.99 7.62
CA GLY A 195 14.59 17.34 6.80
C GLY A 195 13.78 16.14 6.33
N LEU A 196 13.07 16.31 5.22
CA LEU A 196 12.27 15.25 4.61
C LEU A 196 13.09 14.50 3.56
N LYS A 197 13.10 13.16 3.64
CA LYS A 197 13.78 12.30 2.68
C LYS A 197 12.84 11.23 2.16
N ASP A 198 12.79 11.08 0.84
CA ASP A 198 12.06 9.99 0.19
C ASP A 198 12.86 8.69 0.32
N ASP A 199 12.22 7.64 0.82
CA ASP A 199 12.82 6.34 1.04
C ASP A 199 11.75 5.24 0.97
N ILE A 200 12.17 3.98 0.77
CA ILE A 200 11.23 2.85 0.76
C ILE A 200 10.64 2.61 2.16
N CYS A 201 9.40 2.15 2.21
CA CYS A 201 8.71 1.74 3.44
C CYS A 201 9.53 0.71 4.23
N GLY A 202 10.03 -0.32 3.55
CA GLY A 202 10.93 -1.32 4.15
C GLY A 202 10.29 -2.26 5.17
N ARG A 203 8.97 -2.16 5.42
CA ARG A 203 8.25 -3.08 6.32
C ARG A 203 8.08 -4.45 5.69
N VAL A 204 7.98 -5.48 6.53
CA VAL A 204 7.77 -6.86 6.11
C VAL A 204 6.48 -6.99 5.28
N VAL A 205 6.57 -7.75 4.19
CA VAL A 205 5.47 -8.14 3.31
C VAL A 205 4.95 -9.53 3.73
N PRO A 206 3.72 -9.63 4.25
CA PRO A 206 3.08 -10.92 4.50
C PRO A 206 2.65 -11.60 3.20
N ASN A 207 2.47 -12.92 3.25
CA ASN A 207 1.89 -13.68 2.14
C ASN A 207 0.43 -13.25 1.90
N GLY A 208 0.01 -13.20 0.64
CA GLY A 208 -1.36 -12.83 0.25
C GLY A 208 -1.65 -11.32 0.23
N TYR A 209 -0.64 -10.46 0.45
CA TYR A 209 -0.80 -8.99 0.48
C TYR A 209 -0.24 -8.29 -0.77
N ALA A 210 -0.21 -9.00 -1.90
CA ALA A 210 0.17 -8.48 -3.21
C ALA A 210 1.54 -7.77 -3.26
N GLY A 211 2.50 -8.21 -2.45
CA GLY A 211 3.82 -7.56 -2.38
C GLY A 211 3.89 -6.33 -1.47
N LEU A 212 2.82 -6.01 -0.74
CA LEU A 212 2.73 -4.83 0.13
C LEU A 212 2.82 -5.21 1.62
N CYS A 213 3.29 -4.28 2.45
CA CYS A 213 3.16 -4.43 3.91
C CYS A 213 1.69 -4.30 4.34
N ARG A 214 1.34 -4.72 5.56
CA ARG A 214 -0.03 -4.61 6.09
C ARG A 214 -0.64 -3.23 5.91
N LEU A 215 0.11 -2.17 6.19
CA LEU A 215 -0.39 -0.79 6.09
C LEU A 215 -0.78 -0.44 4.65
N HIS A 216 0.14 -0.60 3.70
CA HIS A 216 -0.13 -0.27 2.29
C HIS A 216 -1.12 -1.22 1.63
N TYR A 217 -1.16 -2.48 2.06
CA TYR A 217 -2.20 -3.40 1.60
C TYR A 217 -3.59 -2.97 2.09
N THR A 218 -3.72 -2.53 3.34
CA THR A 218 -4.96 -1.95 3.83
C THR A 218 -5.34 -0.67 3.07
N GLU A 219 -4.39 0.22 2.77
CA GLU A 219 -4.65 1.40 1.95
C GLU A 219 -5.22 1.03 0.57
N TYR A 220 -4.61 0.03 -0.08
CA TYR A 220 -5.06 -0.52 -1.36
C TYR A 220 -6.49 -1.07 -1.31
N LEU A 221 -6.80 -1.90 -0.30
CA LEU A 221 -8.14 -2.47 -0.16
C LEU A 221 -9.19 -1.37 0.12
N VAL A 222 -8.84 -0.38 0.96
CA VAL A 222 -9.72 0.75 1.25
C VAL A 222 -9.95 1.63 0.03
N GLU A 223 -8.93 1.83 -0.80
CA GLU A 223 -9.07 2.58 -2.04
C GLU A 223 -10.06 1.90 -3.00
N LYS A 224 -10.00 0.58 -3.13
CA LYS A 224 -11.01 -0.19 -3.86
C LYS A 224 -12.40 -0.05 -3.26
N ILE A 225 -12.53 -0.17 -1.94
CA ILE A 225 -13.81 0.04 -1.22
C ILE A 225 -14.38 1.43 -1.55
N ASN A 226 -13.54 2.47 -1.56
CA ASN A 226 -13.95 3.84 -1.84
C ASN A 226 -14.32 4.05 -3.32
N THR A 227 -13.52 3.53 -4.23
CA THR A 227 -13.75 3.61 -5.69
C THR A 227 -15.07 2.94 -6.07
N HIS A 228 -15.38 1.80 -5.46
CA HIS A 228 -16.64 1.07 -5.66
C HIS A 228 -17.77 1.52 -4.71
N ARG A 229 -17.54 2.55 -3.88
CA ARG A 229 -18.53 3.15 -2.97
C ARG A 229 -19.18 2.14 -2.03
N LEU A 230 -18.41 1.16 -1.55
CA LEU A 230 -18.92 0.11 -0.68
C LEU A 230 -19.11 0.62 0.76
N ASP A 231 -20.18 0.16 1.40
CA ASP A 231 -20.49 0.50 2.79
C ASP A 231 -19.87 -0.54 3.76
N PRO A 232 -18.87 -0.17 4.57
CA PRO A 232 -18.23 -1.10 5.51
C PRO A 232 -19.05 -1.36 6.78
N VAL A 233 -20.26 -0.81 6.92
CA VAL A 233 -21.06 -0.95 8.14
C VAL A 233 -21.30 -2.41 8.55
N GLY A 234 -21.27 -3.36 7.60
CA GLY A 234 -21.41 -4.79 7.89
C GLY A 234 -20.22 -5.40 8.64
N ILE A 235 -19.01 -4.88 8.41
CA ILE A 235 -17.78 -5.39 9.05
C ILE A 235 -17.45 -4.70 10.37
N PHE A 236 -18.19 -3.65 10.74
CA PHE A 236 -18.03 -2.93 11.99
C PHE A 236 -18.44 -3.78 13.19
N ASP A 237 -17.75 -3.64 14.32
CA ASP A 237 -18.15 -4.21 15.60
C ASP A 237 -19.12 -3.29 16.35
N GLU A 238 -19.59 -3.71 17.53
CA GLU A 238 -20.52 -2.88 18.32
C GLU A 238 -19.90 -1.52 18.68
N ALA A 239 -18.61 -1.47 19.01
CA ALA A 239 -17.94 -0.25 19.43
C ALA A 239 -17.85 0.75 18.28
N ASP A 240 -17.49 0.29 17.07
CA ASP A 240 -17.47 1.09 15.85
C ASP A 240 -18.84 1.71 15.56
N LEU A 241 -19.91 0.91 15.62
CA LEU A 241 -21.27 1.36 15.32
C LEU A 241 -21.72 2.44 16.31
N ARG A 242 -21.41 2.26 17.59
CA ARG A 242 -21.70 3.24 18.64
C ARG A 242 -20.88 4.52 18.49
N VAL A 243 -19.62 4.41 18.08
CA VAL A 243 -18.78 5.59 17.77
C VAL A 243 -19.31 6.32 16.53
N CYS A 244 -19.70 5.59 15.49
CA CYS A 244 -20.29 6.14 14.28
C CYS A 244 -21.54 6.99 14.60
N LEU A 245 -22.47 6.46 15.40
CA LEU A 245 -23.65 7.21 15.83
C LEU A 245 -23.30 8.44 16.66
N ARG A 246 -22.43 8.29 17.69
CA ARG A 246 -22.04 9.41 18.56
C ARG A 246 -21.37 10.54 17.82
N ARG A 247 -20.43 10.24 16.91
CA ARG A 247 -19.71 11.25 16.13
C ARG A 247 -20.61 12.02 15.17
N ASN A 248 -21.72 11.42 14.76
CA ASN A 248 -22.75 12.06 13.94
C ASN A 248 -23.93 12.61 14.77
N GLY A 249 -23.73 12.78 16.09
CA GLY A 249 -24.72 13.41 16.98
C GLY A 249 -26.00 12.60 17.19
N LYS A 250 -25.99 11.30 16.88
CA LYS A 250 -27.15 10.42 17.07
C LYS A 250 -27.11 9.77 18.45
N THR A 251 -28.27 9.67 19.09
CA THR A 251 -28.41 8.93 20.35
C THR A 251 -28.18 7.45 20.11
N VAL A 252 -27.29 6.86 20.90
CA VAL A 252 -27.05 5.41 20.86
C VAL A 252 -28.13 4.70 21.68
N PRO A 253 -28.93 3.79 21.09
CA PRO A 253 -29.91 3.01 21.83
C PRO A 253 -29.23 2.21 22.96
N ILE A 254 -29.85 2.10 24.13
CA ILE A 254 -29.32 1.26 25.22
C ILE A 254 -29.73 -0.20 24.95
N ARG A 255 -28.75 -1.12 24.99
CA ARG A 255 -29.01 -2.56 24.95
C ARG A 255 -29.73 -2.97 26.23
N ARG A 256 -30.89 -3.64 26.10
CA ARG A 256 -31.69 -4.10 27.25
C ARG A 256 -31.60 -5.61 27.42
N TRP A 257 -32.51 -6.34 26.78
CA TRP A 257 -32.64 -7.81 26.84
C TRP A 257 -32.25 -8.50 25.53
N GLU A 258 -31.94 -7.71 24.50
CA GLU A 258 -31.60 -8.21 23.16
C GLU A 258 -30.22 -8.88 23.13
N SER A 259 -30.08 -9.90 22.28
CA SER A 259 -28.78 -10.55 22.02
C SER A 259 -27.82 -9.58 21.34
N GLU A 260 -26.52 -9.88 21.40
CA GLU A 260 -25.50 -9.03 20.78
C GLU A 260 -25.72 -8.85 19.28
N LYS A 261 -26.09 -9.93 18.60
CA LYS A 261 -26.43 -9.91 17.17
C LYS A 261 -27.62 -9.00 16.87
N LEU A 262 -28.73 -9.14 17.60
CA LEU A 262 -29.93 -8.32 17.38
C LEU A 262 -29.66 -6.84 17.65
N TYR A 263 -28.90 -6.55 18.70
CA TYR A 263 -28.50 -5.18 19.02
C TYR A 263 -27.61 -4.58 17.92
N LYS A 264 -26.64 -5.35 17.43
CA LYS A 264 -25.77 -4.96 16.32
C LYS A 264 -26.60 -4.65 15.06
N ASP A 265 -27.51 -5.54 14.68
CA ASP A 265 -28.37 -5.37 13.51
C ASP A 265 -29.25 -4.11 13.61
N LYS A 266 -29.74 -3.81 14.82
CA LYS A 266 -30.48 -2.58 15.12
C LYS A 266 -29.63 -1.33 14.96
N LEU A 267 -28.37 -1.34 15.43
CA LEU A 267 -27.44 -0.22 15.23
C LEU A 267 -27.11 -0.02 13.74
N ILE A 268 -26.86 -1.11 13.01
CA ILE A 268 -26.60 -1.08 11.56
C ILE A 268 -27.79 -0.46 10.83
N LYS A 269 -29.01 -0.88 11.15
CA LYS A 269 -30.24 -0.34 10.55
C LYS A 269 -30.36 1.17 10.80
N LEU A 270 -30.15 1.61 12.04
CA LEU A 270 -30.20 3.03 12.42
C LEU A 270 -29.16 3.87 11.65
N ILE A 271 -27.94 3.33 11.47
CA ILE A 271 -26.88 4.00 10.70
C ILE A 271 -27.28 4.10 9.23
N LYS A 272 -27.76 3.01 8.61
CA LYS A 272 -28.17 3.02 7.20
C LYS A 272 -29.32 4.00 6.93
N GLU A 273 -30.27 4.10 7.85
CA GLU A 273 -31.45 4.97 7.72
C GLU A 273 -31.12 6.46 7.94
N HIS A 274 -30.28 6.79 8.92
CA HIS A 274 -30.07 8.18 9.33
C HIS A 274 -28.73 8.78 8.93
N LEU A 275 -27.78 7.95 8.52
CA LEU A 275 -26.42 8.32 8.13
C LEU A 275 -26.08 7.60 6.83
N PRO A 276 -26.77 7.88 5.71
CA PRO A 276 -26.41 7.29 4.43
C PRO A 276 -24.95 7.59 4.10
N LEU A 277 -24.28 6.65 3.42
CA LEU A 277 -22.94 6.94 2.90
C LEU A 277 -23.14 7.93 1.76
N GLU A 278 -22.75 9.20 1.95
CA GLU A 278 -22.89 10.21 0.90
C GLU A 278 -22.19 9.71 -0.38
N ALA A 279 -22.88 9.83 -1.51
CA ALA A 279 -22.22 9.70 -2.80
C ALA A 279 -21.25 10.88 -2.90
N LEU A 280 -19.95 10.60 -3.02
CA LEU A 280 -18.99 11.63 -3.41
C LEU A 280 -19.43 12.15 -4.80
N GLU A 281 -19.93 13.39 -4.84
CA GLU A 281 -20.16 14.16 -6.07
C GLU A 281 -18.84 14.45 -6.79
#